data_AF-A0A2E8U0D5-F1
#
_entry.id   AF-A0A2E8U0D5-F1
#
_cell.length_a   1.000
_cell.length_b   1.000
_cell.length_c   1.000
_cell.angle_alpha   90.00
_cell.angle_beta   90.00
_cell.angle_gamma   90.00
#
_symmetry.space_group_name_H-M   'P 1'
#
loop_
_entity.id
_entity.type
_entity.pdbx_description
1 polymer ?
#
loop_
_entity_poly.entity_id
_entity_poly.type
_entity_poly.pdbx_seq_one_letter_code
_entity_poly.pdbx_strand_id
1 'polypeptide(L)'
;MPRVIELDRRQPEFTLTLGSYFKNDISAKRIAMGKEMLKKHAPLLRRVFERYRVQPRFLVAFWGLESNYGEYTGVFPVVGALVTLAHDRRRAAFFRQQLLAVLQLIDKGHFPPAVRGSWAGAMGNHQFIPTTYRDFAVDFDRDGKRDLWNSLPDIFASAANYLSKSG
;
A
#
# COMPACT_ATOMS: atom_id res chain seq x y z
N MET A 1 13.21 2.95 16.93
CA MET A 1 14.06 3.09 15.71
C MET A 1 14.26 4.57 15.36
N PRO A 2 15.45 5.16 15.57
CA PRO A 2 15.66 6.60 15.37
C PRO A 2 15.30 7.11 13.97
N ARG A 3 15.64 6.34 12.93
CA ARG A 3 15.31 6.69 11.54
C ARG A 3 13.80 6.82 11.27
N VAL A 4 12.98 5.98 11.91
CA VAL A 4 11.52 6.06 11.78
C VAL A 4 10.99 7.37 12.36
N ILE A 5 11.50 7.78 13.53
CA ILE A 5 11.16 9.05 14.16
C ILE A 5 11.61 10.25 13.33
N GLU A 6 12.79 10.18 12.73
CA GLU A 6 13.30 11.22 11.84
C GLU A 6 12.39 11.41 10.62
N LEU A 7 12.02 10.32 9.94
CA LEU A 7 11.12 10.33 8.78
C LEU A 7 9.73 10.82 9.16
N ASP A 8 9.23 10.44 10.33
CA ASP A 8 7.95 10.90 10.85
C ASP A 8 7.89 12.43 11.00
N ARG A 9 9.00 13.05 11.41
CA ARG A 9 9.14 14.51 11.58
C ARG A 9 9.48 15.25 10.29
N ARG A 10 9.92 14.56 9.23
CA ARG A 10 10.38 15.12 7.94
C ARG A 10 9.56 14.59 6.77
N GLN A 11 8.24 14.74 6.84
CA GLN A 11 7.33 14.27 5.79
C GLN A 11 7.44 15.17 4.54
N PRO A 12 7.96 14.66 3.41
CA PRO A 12 8.18 15.46 2.21
C PRO A 12 6.88 16.03 1.64
N GLU A 13 5.75 15.35 1.84
CA GLU A 13 4.43 15.74 1.32
C GLU A 13 3.95 17.11 1.84
N PHE A 14 4.49 17.57 2.98
CA PHE A 14 4.21 18.91 3.53
C PHE A 14 5.23 19.97 3.14
N THR A 15 6.28 19.60 2.42
CA THR A 15 7.43 20.47 2.10
C THR A 15 7.72 20.58 0.60
N LEU A 16 7.21 19.65 -0.21
CA LEU A 16 7.37 19.66 -1.66
C LEU A 16 6.36 20.58 -2.32
N THR A 17 6.84 21.40 -3.26
CA THR A 17 5.94 22.11 -4.17
C THR A 17 5.29 21.11 -5.14
N LEU A 18 4.12 21.47 -5.68
CA LEU A 18 3.45 20.67 -6.70
C LEU A 18 4.39 20.36 -7.88
N GLY A 19 5.16 21.35 -8.35
CA GLY A 19 6.13 21.15 -9.44
C GLY A 19 7.25 20.15 -9.09
N SER A 20 7.73 20.16 -7.85
CA SER A 20 8.71 19.18 -7.36
C SER A 20 8.13 17.77 -7.28
N TYR A 21 6.89 17.63 -6.82
CA TYR A 21 6.18 16.34 -6.79
C TYR A 21 6.00 15.76 -8.20
N PHE A 22 5.52 16.56 -9.16
CA PHE A 22 5.40 16.12 -10.56
C PHE A 22 6.74 15.66 -11.14
N LYS A 23 7.81 16.42 -10.90
CA LYS A 23 9.15 16.10 -11.44
C LYS A 23 9.73 14.81 -10.86
N ASN A 24 9.50 14.55 -9.57
CA ASN A 24 10.07 13.39 -8.88
C ASN A 24 9.25 12.12 -9.14
N ASP A 25 7.92 12.23 -9.11
CA ASP A 25 7.05 11.07 -9.05
C ASP A 25 6.41 10.73 -10.41
N ILE A 26 6.31 11.70 -11.33
CA ILE A 26 5.66 11.53 -12.65
C ILE A 26 6.72 11.61 -13.76
N SER A 27 7.58 10.60 -13.82
CA SER A 27 8.60 10.47 -14.88
C SER A 27 8.04 9.83 -16.15
N ALA A 28 8.62 10.18 -17.31
CA ALA A 28 8.28 9.56 -18.59
C ALA A 28 8.45 8.03 -18.55
N LYS A 29 9.46 7.53 -17.82
CA LYS A 29 9.68 6.10 -17.58
C LYS A 29 8.50 5.47 -16.85
N ARG A 30 8.02 6.09 -15.75
CA ARG A 30 6.88 5.57 -14.99
C ARG A 30 5.60 5.55 -15.83
N ILE A 31 5.37 6.58 -16.65
CA ILE A 31 4.23 6.65 -17.57
C ILE A 31 4.30 5.54 -18.62
N ALA A 32 5.47 5.33 -19.24
CA ALA A 32 5.67 4.28 -20.24
C ALA A 32 5.40 2.89 -19.62
N MET A 33 5.96 2.62 -18.45
CA MET A 33 5.73 1.39 -17.70
C MET A 33 4.24 1.22 -17.33
N GLY A 34 3.56 2.29 -16.91
CA GLY A 34 2.13 2.22 -16.58
C GLY A 34 1.26 1.85 -17.78
N LYS A 35 1.59 2.36 -18.98
CA LYS A 35 0.93 1.97 -20.23
C LYS A 35 1.19 0.49 -20.56
N GLU A 36 2.39 0.00 -20.29
CA GLU A 36 2.73 -1.42 -20.46
C GLU A 36 1.95 -2.30 -19.48
N MET A 37 1.93 -1.95 -18.19
CA MET A 37 1.21 -2.69 -17.15
C MET A 37 -0.29 -2.74 -17.42
N LEU A 38 -0.89 -1.64 -17.91
CA LEU A 38 -2.29 -1.61 -18.34
C LEU A 38 -2.58 -2.63 -19.45
N LYS A 39 -1.69 -2.73 -20.45
CA LYS A 39 -1.83 -3.70 -21.54
C LYS A 39 -1.62 -5.12 -21.06
N LYS A 40 -0.52 -5.36 -20.33
CA LYS A 40 -0.12 -6.67 -19.82
C LYS A 40 -1.17 -7.30 -18.92
N HIS A 41 -1.80 -6.50 -18.05
CA HIS A 41 -2.79 -6.98 -17.08
C HIS A 41 -4.24 -6.66 -17.47
N ALA A 42 -4.49 -6.31 -18.74
CA ALA A 42 -5.82 -5.91 -19.21
C ALA A 42 -6.94 -6.93 -18.87
N PRO A 43 -6.75 -8.26 -19.01
CA PRO A 43 -7.80 -9.23 -18.66
C PRO A 43 -8.16 -9.20 -17.18
N LEU A 44 -7.16 -9.15 -16.29
CA LEU A 44 -7.37 -9.09 -14.84
C LEU A 44 -8.02 -7.76 -14.44
N LEU A 45 -7.49 -6.65 -14.93
CA LEU A 45 -8.01 -5.31 -14.64
C LEU A 45 -9.45 -5.14 -15.12
N ARG A 46 -9.83 -5.79 -16.24
CA ARG A 46 -11.22 -5.81 -16.70
C ARG A 46 -12.13 -6.54 -15.72
N ARG A 47 -11.75 -7.72 -15.23
CA ARG A 47 -12.52 -8.47 -14.21
C ARG A 47 -12.69 -7.65 -12.93
N VAL A 48 -11.63 -6.98 -12.48
CA VAL A 48 -11.68 -6.10 -11.31
C VAL A 48 -12.62 -4.92 -11.56
N PHE A 49 -12.53 -4.29 -12.74
CA PHE A 49 -13.44 -3.20 -13.13
C PHE A 49 -14.91 -3.64 -13.17
N GLU A 50 -15.21 -4.82 -13.72
CA GLU A 50 -16.59 -5.33 -13.80
C GLU A 50 -17.22 -5.48 -12.39
N ARG A 51 -16.41 -5.87 -11.40
CA ARG A 51 -16.85 -6.05 -10.02
C ARG A 51 -16.95 -4.75 -9.22
N TYR A 52 -15.92 -3.91 -9.28
CA TYR A 52 -15.77 -2.75 -8.40
C TYR A 52 -16.05 -1.41 -9.06
N ARG A 53 -16.20 -1.39 -10.39
CA ARG A 53 -16.44 -0.18 -11.21
C ARG A 53 -15.35 0.90 -11.11
N VAL A 54 -14.18 0.55 -10.57
CA VAL A 54 -13.00 1.41 -10.53
C VAL A 54 -12.22 1.27 -11.83
N GLN A 55 -11.98 2.39 -12.53
CA GLN A 55 -11.31 2.36 -13.82
C GLN A 55 -9.86 1.86 -13.69
N PRO A 56 -9.40 0.93 -14.55
CA PRO A 56 -8.07 0.33 -14.47
C PRO A 56 -6.90 1.30 -14.35
N ARG A 57 -7.00 2.47 -15.02
CA ARG A 57 -5.95 3.48 -15.00
C ARG A 57 -5.61 3.99 -13.60
N PHE A 58 -6.59 4.07 -12.70
CA PHE A 58 -6.35 4.53 -11.34
C PHE A 58 -5.60 3.47 -10.53
N LEU A 59 -5.99 2.20 -10.66
CA LEU A 59 -5.32 1.08 -9.99
C LEU A 59 -3.84 0.98 -10.39
N VAL A 60 -3.56 1.10 -11.68
CA VAL A 60 -2.19 1.05 -12.21
C VAL A 60 -1.40 2.31 -11.86
N ALA A 61 -2.03 3.50 -11.89
CA ALA A 61 -1.36 4.74 -11.48
C ALA A 61 -0.94 4.69 -10.00
N PHE A 62 -1.83 4.25 -9.11
CA PHE A 62 -1.48 4.05 -7.69
C PHE A 62 -0.41 2.99 -7.53
N TRP A 63 -0.52 1.84 -8.19
CA TRP A 63 0.51 0.80 -8.11
C TRP A 63 1.89 1.32 -8.54
N GLY A 64 1.92 2.13 -9.59
CA GLY A 64 3.11 2.83 -10.04
C GLY A 64 3.64 3.75 -8.95
N LEU A 65 2.83 4.68 -8.42
CA LEU A 65 3.26 5.66 -7.43
C LEU A 65 3.70 5.03 -6.10
N GLU A 66 2.95 4.05 -5.60
CA GLU A 66 3.11 3.49 -4.26
C GLU A 66 4.30 2.53 -4.14
N SER A 67 4.58 1.74 -5.19
CA SER A 67 5.62 0.70 -5.10
C SER A 67 6.48 0.53 -6.35
N ASN A 68 6.37 1.46 -7.30
CA ASN A 68 6.98 1.31 -8.62
C ASN A 68 6.64 -0.05 -9.26
N TYR A 69 5.34 -0.38 -9.27
CA TYR A 69 4.82 -1.64 -9.81
C TYR A 69 5.36 -2.89 -9.07
N GLY A 70 5.51 -2.77 -7.74
CA GLY A 70 5.94 -3.86 -6.86
C GLY A 70 7.45 -3.98 -6.65
N GLU A 71 8.26 -3.21 -7.36
CA GLU A 71 9.72 -3.22 -7.19
C GLU A 71 10.15 -2.76 -5.78
N TYR A 72 9.38 -1.87 -5.15
CA TYR A 72 9.69 -1.34 -3.83
C TYR A 72 8.44 -1.28 -2.94
N THR A 73 8.25 -2.27 -2.07
CA THR A 73 7.15 -2.31 -1.10
C THR A 73 7.56 -1.87 0.31
N GLY A 74 8.82 -1.45 0.48
CA GLY A 74 9.41 -0.97 1.73
C GLY A 74 10.33 -1.96 2.42
N VAL A 75 11.24 -1.44 3.25
CA VAL A 75 12.35 -2.20 3.86
C VAL A 75 12.29 -2.26 5.38
N PHE A 76 11.40 -1.50 6.01
CA PHE A 76 11.29 -1.42 7.47
C PHE A 76 10.47 -2.61 7.99
N PRO A 77 10.89 -3.25 9.11
CA PRO A 77 10.03 -4.18 9.82
C PRO A 77 8.78 -3.44 10.32
N VAL A 78 7.60 -3.83 9.82
CA VAL A 78 6.34 -3.08 10.05
C VAL A 78 6.02 -3.00 11.53
N VAL A 79 6.12 -4.12 12.25
CA VAL A 79 5.84 -4.17 13.69
C VAL A 79 6.79 -3.24 14.45
N GLY A 80 8.10 -3.27 14.16
CA GLY A 80 9.09 -2.42 14.82
C GLY A 80 8.88 -0.93 14.54
N ALA A 81 8.49 -0.58 13.32
CA ALA A 81 8.14 0.78 12.93
C ALA A 81 6.88 1.28 13.68
N LEU A 82 5.82 0.47 13.70
CA LEU A 82 4.57 0.81 14.39
C LEU A 82 4.74 0.89 15.91
N VAL A 83 5.50 -0.01 16.54
CA VAL A 83 5.86 0.10 17.97
C VAL A 83 6.58 1.40 18.27
N THR A 84 7.56 1.75 17.42
CA THR A 84 8.33 3.01 17.57
C THR A 84 7.38 4.22 17.54
N LEU A 85 6.43 4.26 16.61
CA LEU A 85 5.51 5.39 16.43
C LEU A 85 4.33 5.38 17.42
N ALA A 86 3.91 4.22 17.91
CA ALA A 86 2.90 4.07 18.96
C ALA A 86 3.42 4.54 20.34
N HIS A 87 4.74 4.51 20.53
CA HIS A 87 5.42 5.04 21.70
C HIS A 87 5.67 6.56 21.60
N ASP A 88 5.96 7.09 20.41
CA ASP A 88 6.15 8.52 20.20
C ASP A 88 4.83 9.31 20.39
N ARG A 89 4.90 10.43 21.11
CA ARG A 89 3.70 11.19 21.53
C ARG A 89 2.96 11.87 20.37
N ARG A 90 3.60 12.14 19.22
CA ARG A 90 3.04 12.98 18.17
C ARG A 90 1.75 12.43 17.57
N ARG A 91 1.71 11.12 17.28
CA ARG A 91 0.57 10.42 16.67
C ARG A 91 0.29 9.06 17.35
N ALA A 92 0.61 8.95 18.63
CA ALA A 92 0.57 7.69 19.38
C ALA A 92 -0.75 6.91 19.22
N ALA A 93 -1.89 7.60 19.36
CA ALA A 93 -3.21 6.97 19.30
C ALA A 93 -3.47 6.27 17.95
N PHE A 94 -3.18 6.96 16.85
CA PHE A 94 -3.31 6.40 15.50
C PHE A 94 -2.42 5.17 15.32
N PHE A 95 -1.14 5.27 15.69
CA PHE A 95 -0.20 4.16 15.51
C PHE A 95 -0.45 2.98 16.45
N ARG A 96 -1.05 3.20 17.63
CA ARG A 96 -1.53 2.09 18.49
C ARG A 96 -2.64 1.30 17.83
N GLN A 97 -3.56 1.97 17.11
CA GLN A 97 -4.61 1.28 16.35
C GLN A 97 -4.01 0.44 15.21
N GLN A 98 -3.04 0.99 14.48
CA GLN A 98 -2.34 0.26 13.42
C GLN A 98 -1.53 -0.91 13.97
N LEU A 99 -0.86 -0.72 15.11
CA LEU A 99 -0.11 -1.77 15.80
C LEU A 99 -1.02 -2.92 16.24
N LEU A 100 -2.17 -2.62 16.85
CA LEU A 100 -3.12 -3.65 17.24
C LEU A 100 -3.65 -4.42 16.01
N ALA A 101 -4.01 -3.69 14.95
CA ALA A 101 -4.48 -4.31 13.71
C ALA A 101 -3.42 -5.21 13.07
N VAL A 102 -2.15 -4.80 12.99
CA VAL A 102 -1.11 -5.64 12.39
C VAL A 102 -0.86 -6.91 13.20
N LEU A 103 -0.87 -6.83 14.52
CA LEU A 103 -0.68 -7.99 15.40
C LEU A 103 -1.83 -8.99 15.24
N GLN A 104 -3.07 -8.53 15.18
CA GLN A 104 -4.24 -9.37 14.93
C GLN A 104 -4.21 -10.03 13.55
N LEU A 105 -3.70 -9.33 12.53
CA LEU A 105 -3.58 -9.89 11.17
C LEU A 105 -2.50 -10.98 11.11
N ILE A 106 -1.38 -10.77 11.80
CA ILE A 106 -0.30 -11.76 11.93
C ILE A 106 -0.79 -13.00 12.69
N ASP A 107 -1.50 -12.80 13.81
CA ASP A 107 -2.07 -13.89 14.62
C ASP A 107 -3.05 -14.76 13.81
N LYS A 108 -3.82 -14.13 12.92
CA LYS A 108 -4.72 -14.82 11.97
C LYS A 108 -4.01 -15.46 10.78
N GLY A 109 -2.68 -15.34 10.68
CA GLY A 109 -1.90 -15.97 9.61
C GLY A 109 -1.99 -15.28 8.24
N HIS A 110 -2.43 -14.02 8.18
CA HIS A 110 -2.53 -13.30 6.91
C HIS A 110 -1.16 -13.03 6.25
N PHE A 111 -0.11 -12.86 7.05
CA PHE A 111 1.28 -12.66 6.62
C PHE A 111 2.24 -12.89 7.82
N PRO A 112 3.54 -13.16 7.59
CA PRO A 112 4.47 -13.50 8.66
C PRO A 112 4.80 -12.28 9.57
N PRO A 113 5.20 -12.51 10.83
CA PRO A 113 5.65 -11.43 11.73
C PRO A 113 6.82 -10.59 11.18
N ALA A 114 7.62 -11.17 10.29
CA ALA A 114 8.75 -10.52 9.62
C ALA A 114 8.34 -9.62 8.43
N VAL A 115 7.04 -9.31 8.28
CA VAL A 115 6.53 -8.46 7.21
C VAL A 115 7.23 -7.09 7.17
N ARG A 116 7.55 -6.66 5.95
CA ARG A 116 8.24 -5.40 5.67
C ARG A 116 7.32 -4.41 4.96
N GLY A 117 7.60 -3.13 5.16
CA GLY A 117 6.79 -2.04 4.65
C GLY A 117 7.49 -0.69 4.75
N SER A 118 6.72 0.37 4.59
CA SER A 118 7.21 1.74 4.80
C SER A 118 7.56 1.99 6.27
N TRP A 119 8.27 3.09 6.51
CA TRP A 119 8.58 3.56 7.86
C TRP A 119 7.32 3.86 8.69
N ALA A 120 6.18 4.11 8.06
CA ALA A 120 4.90 4.38 8.71
C ALA A 120 4.01 3.12 8.84
N GLY A 121 4.52 1.95 8.44
CA GLY A 121 3.80 0.68 8.50
C GLY A 121 2.82 0.46 7.35
N ALA A 122 2.95 1.19 6.25
CA ALA A 122 2.23 0.89 5.01
C ALA A 122 2.84 -0.34 4.32
N MET A 123 2.00 -1.21 3.75
CA MET A 123 2.37 -2.57 3.38
C MET A 123 1.98 -2.91 1.94
N GLY A 124 2.80 -3.74 1.30
CA GLY A 124 2.50 -4.33 0.00
C GLY A 124 2.50 -3.32 -1.16
N ASN A 125 1.91 -3.74 -2.27
CA ASN A 125 2.01 -3.04 -3.56
C ASN A 125 1.28 -1.69 -3.60
N HIS A 126 0.17 -1.56 -2.87
CA HIS A 126 -0.61 -0.31 -2.76
C HIS A 126 -0.47 0.37 -1.40
N GLN A 127 0.57 0.01 -0.63
CA GLN A 127 0.93 0.67 0.64
C GLN A 127 -0.26 0.79 1.61
N PHE A 128 -0.99 -0.32 1.82
CA PHE A 128 -2.08 -0.35 2.78
C PHE A 128 -1.53 -0.31 4.21
N ILE A 129 -2.04 0.62 5.03
CA ILE A 129 -1.85 0.54 6.48
C ILE A 129 -2.64 -0.65 7.05
N PRO A 130 -2.29 -1.18 8.22
CA PRO A 130 -2.91 -2.39 8.78
C PRO A 130 -4.44 -2.35 8.88
N THR A 131 -5.03 -1.23 9.29
CA THR A 131 -6.51 -1.13 9.33
C THR A 131 -7.12 -1.17 7.93
N THR A 132 -6.48 -0.55 6.93
CA THR A 132 -6.94 -0.63 5.54
C THR A 132 -6.84 -2.05 5.00
N TYR A 133 -5.77 -2.78 5.32
CA TYR A 133 -5.67 -4.21 5.01
C TYR A 133 -6.83 -4.99 5.62
N ARG A 134 -7.06 -4.82 6.93
CA ARG A 134 -8.13 -5.53 7.65
C ARG A 134 -9.50 -5.31 7.00
N ASP A 135 -9.80 -4.07 6.63
CA ASP A 135 -11.14 -3.65 6.23
C ASP A 135 -11.40 -3.84 4.72
N PHE A 136 -10.34 -3.81 3.89
CA PHE A 136 -10.48 -3.78 2.44
C PHE A 136 -9.70 -4.85 1.67
N ALA A 137 -8.77 -5.60 2.29
CA ALA A 137 -8.08 -6.67 1.57
C ALA A 137 -9.06 -7.78 1.15
N VAL A 138 -8.94 -8.23 -0.09
CA VAL A 138 -9.82 -9.22 -0.74
C VAL A 138 -8.96 -10.36 -1.26
N ASP A 139 -9.43 -11.58 -0.99
CA ASP A 139 -8.98 -12.81 -1.65
C ASP A 139 -9.76 -12.92 -2.97
N PHE A 140 -9.14 -12.49 -4.07
CA PHE A 140 -9.80 -12.40 -5.38
C PHE A 140 -9.57 -13.64 -6.23
N ASP A 141 -8.44 -14.31 -6.08
CA ASP A 141 -8.13 -15.57 -6.75
C ASP A 141 -8.66 -16.82 -6.00
N ARG A 142 -9.14 -16.64 -4.77
CA ARG A 142 -9.79 -17.65 -3.91
C ARG A 142 -8.84 -18.74 -3.43
N ASP A 143 -7.57 -18.39 -3.19
CA ASP A 143 -6.57 -19.31 -2.65
C ASP A 143 -6.60 -19.40 -1.11
N GLY A 144 -7.49 -18.63 -0.45
CA GLY A 144 -7.64 -18.56 0.99
C GLY A 144 -6.76 -17.49 1.65
N LYS A 145 -6.00 -16.71 0.88
CA LYS A 145 -5.11 -15.65 1.35
C LYS A 145 -5.51 -14.31 0.75
N ARG A 146 -4.99 -13.24 1.35
CA ARG A 146 -5.15 -11.87 0.85
C ARG A 146 -3.76 -11.30 0.63
N ASP A 147 -3.07 -11.81 -0.38
CA ASP A 147 -1.65 -11.55 -0.60
C ASP A 147 -1.44 -10.24 -1.39
N LEU A 148 -1.29 -9.14 -0.65
CA LEU A 148 -1.01 -7.82 -1.24
C LEU A 148 0.45 -7.62 -1.69
N TRP A 149 1.28 -8.67 -1.65
CA TRP A 149 2.67 -8.64 -2.08
C TRP A 149 2.87 -9.36 -3.41
N ASN A 150 2.30 -10.57 -3.57
CA ASN A 150 2.59 -11.42 -4.72
C ASN A 150 1.36 -11.77 -5.57
N SER A 151 0.13 -11.61 -5.08
CA SER A 151 -1.08 -11.87 -5.86
C SER A 151 -1.59 -10.59 -6.51
N LEU A 152 -1.28 -10.38 -7.80
CA LEU A 152 -1.88 -9.29 -8.58
C LEU A 152 -3.42 -9.26 -8.54
N PRO A 153 -4.12 -10.41 -8.60
CA PRO A 153 -5.55 -10.50 -8.30
C PRO A 153 -5.95 -9.78 -7.01
N ASP A 154 -5.34 -10.12 -5.89
CA ASP A 154 -5.66 -9.56 -4.58
C ASP A 154 -5.26 -8.10 -4.45
N ILE A 155 -4.08 -7.75 -4.96
CA ILE A 155 -3.53 -6.40 -5.01
C ILE A 155 -4.53 -5.46 -5.69
N PHE A 156 -4.95 -5.76 -6.92
CA PHE A 156 -5.86 -4.89 -7.66
C PHE A 156 -7.29 -4.91 -7.12
N ALA A 157 -7.79 -6.08 -6.70
CA ALA A 157 -9.13 -6.16 -6.14
C ALA A 157 -9.25 -5.43 -4.80
N SER A 158 -8.22 -5.49 -3.95
CA SER A 158 -8.19 -4.80 -2.67
C SER A 158 -8.11 -3.28 -2.84
N ALA A 159 -7.26 -2.81 -3.75
CA ALA A 159 -7.20 -1.38 -4.11
C ALA A 159 -8.52 -0.89 -4.70
N ALA A 160 -9.16 -1.69 -5.57
CA ALA A 160 -10.45 -1.36 -6.15
C ALA A 160 -11.58 -1.36 -5.11
N ASN A 161 -11.59 -2.33 -4.19
CA ASN A 161 -12.55 -2.39 -3.09
C ASN A 161 -12.44 -1.15 -2.19
N TYR A 162 -11.22 -0.73 -1.83
CA TYR A 162 -10.98 0.50 -1.07
C TYR A 162 -11.50 1.74 -1.80
N LEU A 163 -11.11 1.93 -3.06
CA LEU A 163 -11.52 3.09 -3.86
C LEU A 163 -13.03 3.14 -4.09
N SER A 164 -13.67 1.98 -4.32
CA SER A 164 -15.13 1.91 -4.53
C SER A 164 -15.96 2.30 -3.31
N LYS A 165 -15.36 2.31 -2.11
CA LYS A 165 -16.00 2.64 -0.83
C LYS A 165 -15.55 3.98 -0.24
N SER A 166 -14.61 4.65 -0.91
CA SER A 166 -14.03 5.92 -0.47
C SER A 166 -14.60 7.12 -1.24
N GLY A 167 -15.72 6.92 -1.95
CA GLY A 167 -16.46 7.91 -2.72
C GLY A 167 -17.95 7.81 -2.45
#